data_AF-A0A497SBT6-F1
#
_entry.id   AF-A0A497SBT6-F1
#
_cell.length_a   1.000
_cell.length_b   1.000
_cell.length_c   1.000
_cell.angle_alpha   90.00
_cell.angle_beta   90.00
_cell.angle_gamma   90.00
#
_symmetry.space_group_name_H-M   'P 1'
#
loop_
_entity.id
_entity.type
_entity.pdbx_description
1 polymer ?
#
loop_
_entity_poly.entity_id
_entity_poly.type
_entity_poly.pdbx_seq_one_letter_code
_entity_poly.pdbx_strand_id
1 'polypeptide(L)'
;FVNEVCKYKELPVNRDVYNEVIEKVLILLTPFTPHICEELWEHLGKKPFISLEKWPEPDESKIDEELERMEEAVSKTVEDIREIIKITKKRPKKVCLYVIPKEFDYFKENVPMFEQKFSCSFELYATNDPNKYDPENKAKKAKPGKPGIFVE
;
A
#
# COMPACT_ATOMS: atom_id res chain seq x y z
N PHE A 1 3.45 10.48 -8.34
CA PHE A 1 4.52 10.49 -7.32
C PHE A 1 3.98 10.77 -5.93
N VAL A 2 3.50 11.99 -5.63
CA VAL A 2 3.07 12.38 -4.27
C VAL A 2 2.00 11.46 -3.69
N ASN A 3 1.05 11.02 -4.52
CA ASN A 3 0.00 10.09 -4.10
C ASN A 3 0.55 8.77 -3.55
N GLU A 4 1.62 8.23 -4.15
CA GLU A 4 2.23 6.98 -3.71
C GLU A 4 2.89 7.15 -2.34
N VAL A 5 3.66 8.22 -2.14
CA VAL A 5 4.28 8.52 -0.84
C VAL A 5 3.22 8.72 0.26
N CYS A 6 2.11 9.37 -0.07
CA CYS A 6 1.00 9.59 0.87
C CYS A 6 0.37 8.29 1.37
N LYS A 7 0.40 7.18 0.61
CA LYS A 7 -0.12 5.88 1.06
C LYS A 7 0.60 5.40 2.32
N TYR A 8 1.90 5.68 2.41
CA TYR A 8 2.76 5.23 3.50
C TYR A 8 2.73 6.14 4.73
N LYS A 9 1.97 7.26 4.72
CA LYS A 9 1.91 8.21 5.84
C LYS A 9 1.40 7.59 7.14
N GLU A 10 0.53 6.59 7.04
CA GLU A 10 -0.10 5.93 8.18
C GLU A 10 0.69 4.71 8.69
N LEU A 11 1.77 4.33 8.00
CA LEU A 11 2.60 3.19 8.33
C LEU A 11 3.88 3.64 9.07
N PRO A 12 4.51 2.78 9.88
CA PRO A 12 5.83 3.06 10.43
C PRO A 12 6.86 3.13 9.30
N VAL A 13 7.19 4.34 8.86
CA VAL A 13 8.10 4.55 7.71
C VAL A 13 9.55 4.54 8.15
N ASN A 14 10.40 3.86 7.39
CA ASN A 14 11.85 4.01 7.50
C ASN A 14 12.25 5.43 7.04
N ARG A 15 12.81 6.23 7.96
CA ARG A 15 13.20 7.61 7.69
C ARG A 15 14.21 7.74 6.56
N ASP A 16 15.13 6.78 6.41
CA ASP A 16 16.16 6.82 5.39
C ASP A 16 15.54 6.69 3.99
N VAL A 17 14.60 5.76 3.83
CA VAL A 17 13.83 5.58 2.58
C VAL A 17 13.01 6.83 2.29
N TYR A 18 12.35 7.40 3.30
CA TYR A 18 11.52 8.59 3.13
C TYR A 18 12.35 9.82 2.70
N ASN A 19 13.53 10.01 3.29
CA ASN A 19 14.45 11.08 2.92
C ASN A 19 14.98 10.87 1.49
N GLU A 20 15.39 9.66 1.12
CA GLU A 20 15.83 9.34 -0.25
C GLU A 20 14.73 9.67 -1.29
N VAL A 21 13.49 9.30 -0.98
CA VAL A 21 12.33 9.56 -1.83
C VAL A 21 12.07 11.06 -1.96
N ILE A 22 12.06 11.82 -0.86
CA ILE A 22 11.86 13.28 -0.91
C ILE A 22 12.94 13.97 -1.72
N GLU A 23 14.20 13.60 -1.55
CA GLU A 23 15.31 14.18 -2.32
C GLU A 23 15.09 14.00 -3.83
N LYS A 24 14.73 12.79 -4.26
CA LYS A 24 14.41 12.50 -5.66
C LYS A 24 13.19 13.29 -6.14
N VAL A 25 12.15 13.48 -5.32
CA VAL A 25 11.00 14.34 -5.66
C VAL A 25 11.41 15.76 -5.91
N LEU A 26 12.22 16.33 -5.02
CA LEU A 26 12.62 17.72 -5.11
C LEU A 26 13.40 17.95 -6.41
N ILE A 27 14.29 17.04 -6.78
CA ILE A 27 15.03 17.12 -8.05
C ILE A 27 14.06 17.04 -9.24
N LEU A 28 13.12 16.08 -9.23
CA LEU A 28 12.11 15.93 -10.29
C LEU A 28 11.18 17.16 -10.40
N LEU A 29 10.92 17.84 -9.28
CA LEU A 29 10.04 19.00 -9.19
C LEU A 29 10.76 20.33 -9.50
N THR A 30 12.08 20.33 -9.45
CA THR A 30 12.94 21.51 -9.67
C THR A 30 12.63 22.26 -10.97
N PRO A 31 12.40 21.60 -12.13
CA PRO A 31 12.06 22.31 -13.38
C PRO A 31 10.74 23.09 -13.32
N PHE A 32 9.85 22.75 -12.39
CA PHE A 32 8.53 23.37 -12.27
C PHE A 32 8.48 24.45 -11.19
N THR A 33 9.03 24.17 -10.01
CA THR A 33 9.01 25.10 -8.86
C THR A 33 10.40 25.21 -8.22
N PRO A 34 11.39 25.80 -8.89
CA PRO A 34 12.79 25.78 -8.46
C PRO A 34 12.98 26.48 -7.11
N HIS A 35 12.38 27.64 -6.90
CA HIS A 35 12.52 28.41 -5.66
C HIS A 35 12.03 27.64 -4.43
N ILE A 36 10.88 26.97 -4.52
CA ILE A 36 10.35 26.17 -3.40
C ILE A 36 11.24 24.94 -3.16
N CYS A 37 11.74 24.32 -4.24
CA CYS A 37 12.60 23.15 -4.10
C CYS A 37 13.93 23.50 -3.45
N GLU A 38 14.53 24.66 -3.75
CA GLU A 38 15.77 25.13 -3.10
C GLU A 38 15.57 25.35 -1.60
N GLU A 39 14.49 26.02 -1.19
CA GLU A 39 14.19 26.24 0.25
C GLU A 39 13.98 24.90 0.99
N LEU A 40 13.25 23.95 0.37
CA LEU A 40 13.05 22.63 0.95
C LEU A 40 14.35 21.80 0.99
N TRP A 41 15.21 21.94 -0.01
CA TRP A 41 16.52 21.28 -0.08
C TRP A 41 17.48 21.79 1.02
N GLU A 42 17.49 23.10 1.26
CA GLU A 42 18.25 23.70 2.36
C GLU A 42 17.72 23.26 3.73
N HIS A 43 16.39 23.17 3.90
CA HIS A 43 15.77 22.64 5.12
C HIS A 43 16.12 21.17 5.40
N LEU A 44 16.40 20.36 4.36
CA LEU A 44 16.93 19.00 4.51
C LEU A 44 18.42 18.97 4.87
N GLY A 45 19.09 20.13 4.95
CA GLY A 45 20.51 20.25 5.26
C GLY A 45 21.41 19.91 4.08
N LYS A 46 20.89 19.90 2.85
CA LYS A 46 21.64 19.51 1.65
C LYS A 46 22.30 20.74 1.01
N LYS A 47 23.51 20.54 0.48
CA LYS A 47 24.31 21.53 -0.27
C LYS A 47 25.09 20.77 -1.36
N PRO A 48 25.33 21.31 -2.57
CA PRO A 48 25.04 22.67 -3.05
C PRO A 48 23.57 22.83 -3.52
N PHE A 49 23.29 23.86 -4.33
CA PHE A 49 21.97 24.13 -4.91
C PHE A 49 21.39 22.92 -5.64
N ILE A 50 20.09 22.66 -5.46
CA ILE A 50 19.41 21.54 -6.11
C ILE A 50 19.47 21.64 -7.63
N SER A 51 19.53 22.86 -8.16
CA SER A 51 19.65 23.13 -9.59
C SER A 51 20.95 22.60 -10.22
N LEU A 52 21.97 22.30 -9.42
CA LEU A 52 23.24 21.71 -9.87
C LEU A 52 23.28 20.19 -9.73
N GLU A 53 22.29 19.60 -9.08
CA GLU A 53 22.22 18.16 -8.89
C GLU A 53 21.93 17.43 -10.20
N LYS A 54 22.39 16.18 -10.27
CA LYS A 54 22.11 15.33 -11.42
C LYS A 54 20.66 14.86 -11.38
N TRP A 55 20.10 14.69 -12.57
CA TRP A 55 18.79 14.07 -12.71
C TRP A 55 18.82 12.64 -12.14
N PRO A 56 17.80 12.22 -11.37
CA PRO A 56 17.79 10.89 -10.77
C PRO A 56 17.65 9.82 -11.85
N GLU A 57 18.51 8.81 -11.79
CA GLU A 57 18.45 7.63 -12.65
C GLU A 57 17.73 6.48 -11.92
N PRO A 58 16.95 5.65 -12.64
CA PRO A 58 16.29 4.50 -12.04
C PRO A 58 17.32 3.44 -11.64
N ASP A 59 17.15 2.91 -10.43
CA ASP A 59 17.91 1.76 -9.96
C ASP A 59 17.07 0.51 -10.21
N GLU A 60 17.41 -0.26 -11.24
CA GLU A 60 16.68 -1.47 -11.65
C GLU A 60 16.60 -2.52 -10.53
N SER A 61 17.55 -2.53 -9.59
CA SER A 61 17.52 -3.46 -8.45
C SER A 61 16.41 -3.17 -7.45
N LYS A 62 15.84 -1.96 -7.48
CA LYS A 62 14.73 -1.53 -6.63
C LYS A 62 13.37 -1.72 -7.30
N ILE A 63 13.32 -2.24 -8.52
CA ILE A 63 12.09 -2.46 -9.28
C ILE A 63 11.69 -3.93 -9.19
N ASP A 64 10.56 -4.19 -8.54
CA ASP A 64 10.00 -5.53 -8.40
C ASP A 64 8.54 -5.54 -8.86
N GLU A 65 8.30 -6.08 -10.06
CA GLU A 65 6.95 -6.18 -10.63
C GLU A 65 6.01 -7.08 -9.81
N GLU A 66 6.54 -8.10 -9.14
CA GLU A 66 5.72 -9.00 -8.33
C GLU A 66 5.22 -8.25 -7.09
N LEU A 67 6.10 -7.51 -6.43
CA LEU A 67 5.76 -6.68 -5.27
C LEU A 67 4.76 -5.58 -5.63
N GLU A 68 4.93 -4.92 -6.78
CA GLU A 68 3.98 -3.91 -7.26
C GLU A 68 2.57 -4.50 -7.49
N ARG A 69 2.49 -5.70 -8.09
CA ARG A 69 1.20 -6.40 -8.28
C ARG A 69 0.55 -6.75 -6.95
N MET A 70 1.34 -7.14 -5.95
CA MET A 70 0.86 -7.48 -4.62
C MET A 70 0.32 -6.25 -3.88
N GLU A 71 1.03 -5.12 -3.95
CA GLU A 71 0.56 -3.85 -3.39
C GLU A 71 -0.73 -3.37 -4.07
N GLU A 72 -0.81 -3.49 -5.41
CA GLU A 72 -2.02 -3.15 -6.15
C GLU A 72 -3.22 -4.02 -5.73
N ALA A 73 -2.99 -5.32 -5.50
CA ALA A 73 -4.02 -6.24 -5.00
C ALA A 73 -4.53 -5.83 -3.61
N VAL A 74 -3.63 -5.42 -2.71
CA VAL A 74 -3.99 -4.90 -1.38
C VAL A 74 -4.81 -3.63 -1.50
N SER A 75 -4.39 -2.66 -2.32
CA SER A 75 -5.12 -1.41 -2.53
C SER A 75 -6.54 -1.65 -3.07
N LYS A 76 -6.67 -2.53 -4.07
CA LYS A 76 -7.99 -2.92 -4.62
C LYS A 76 -8.87 -3.59 -3.58
N THR A 77 -8.30 -4.45 -2.73
CA THR A 77 -9.04 -5.12 -1.65
C THR A 77 -9.61 -4.11 -0.65
N VAL A 78 -8.83 -3.09 -0.29
CA VAL A 78 -9.30 -1.99 0.59
C VAL A 78 -10.46 -1.22 -0.05
N GLU A 79 -10.38 -0.95 -1.36
CA GLU A 79 -11.46 -0.30 -2.10
C GLU A 79 -12.72 -1.17 -2.14
N ASP A 80 -12.58 -2.45 -2.47
CA ASP A 80 -13.68 -3.41 -2.53
C ASP A 80 -14.39 -3.54 -1.16
N ILE A 81 -13.63 -3.64 -0.05
CA ILE A 81 -14.20 -3.66 1.31
C ILE A 81 -14.99 -2.37 1.58
N ARG A 82 -14.43 -1.21 1.22
CA ARG A 82 -15.09 0.09 1.42
C ARG A 82 -16.39 0.18 0.64
N GLU A 83 -16.43 -0.32 -0.59
CA GLU A 83 -17.65 -0.39 -1.40
C GLU A 83 -18.69 -1.33 -0.78
N ILE A 84 -18.29 -2.51 -0.31
CA ILE A 84 -19.18 -3.47 0.35
C ILE A 84 -19.80 -2.85 1.60
N ILE A 85 -19.01 -2.17 2.44
CA ILE A 85 -19.52 -1.48 3.64
C ILE A 85 -20.52 -0.38 3.25
N LYS A 86 -20.22 0.38 2.20
CA LYS A 86 -21.10 1.46 1.70
C LYS A 86 -22.44 0.91 1.20
N ILE A 87 -22.44 -0.22 0.50
CA ILE A 87 -23.64 -0.87 -0.04
C ILE A 87 -24.45 -1.51 1.07
N THR A 88 -23.81 -2.25 1.97
CA THR A 88 -24.49 -2.96 3.07
C THR A 88 -25.01 -2.03 4.16
N LYS A 89 -24.50 -0.78 4.24
CA LYS A 89 -24.84 0.25 5.24
C LYS A 89 -24.72 -0.22 6.69
N LYS A 90 -24.00 -1.31 6.94
CA LYS A 90 -23.74 -1.88 8.26
C LYS A 90 -22.27 -1.65 8.62
N ARG A 91 -22.01 -1.46 9.92
CA ARG A 91 -20.63 -1.50 10.43
C ARG A 91 -20.26 -2.96 10.64
N PRO A 92 -19.31 -3.51 9.87
CA PRO A 92 -18.93 -4.89 10.05
C PRO A 92 -18.19 -5.06 11.38
N LYS A 93 -18.50 -6.14 12.09
CA LYS A 93 -17.74 -6.53 13.28
C LYS A 93 -16.51 -7.31 12.86
N LYS A 94 -16.61 -8.04 11.75
CA LYS A 94 -15.58 -8.96 11.28
C LYS A 94 -15.53 -9.03 9.76
N VAL A 95 -14.34 -9.06 9.21
CA VAL A 95 -14.09 -9.23 7.77
C VAL A 95 -13.17 -10.43 7.57
N CYS A 96 -13.62 -11.40 6.80
CA CYS A 96 -12.83 -12.58 6.43
C CYS A 96 -12.29 -12.40 5.00
N LEU A 97 -10.97 -12.52 4.86
CA LEU A 97 -10.26 -12.47 3.58
C LEU A 97 -9.77 -13.87 3.20
N TYR A 98 -10.09 -14.29 1.98
CA TYR A 98 -9.63 -15.56 1.41
C TYR A 98 -8.58 -15.28 0.33
N VAL A 99 -7.33 -15.62 0.63
CA VAL A 99 -6.17 -15.27 -0.18
C VAL A 99 -5.53 -16.55 -0.73
N ILE A 100 -4.90 -16.47 -1.90
CA ILE A 100 -4.13 -17.59 -2.47
C ILE A 100 -2.89 -17.82 -1.58
N PRO A 101 -2.47 -19.08 -1.32
CA PRO A 101 -1.36 -19.37 -0.41
C PRO A 101 -0.07 -18.58 -0.67
N LYS A 102 0.28 -18.32 -1.94
CA LYS A 102 1.47 -17.53 -2.31
C LYS A 102 1.42 -16.07 -1.84
N GLU A 103 0.21 -15.49 -1.78
CA GLU A 103 -0.02 -14.10 -1.39
C GLU A 103 -0.34 -13.97 0.12
N PHE A 104 -0.51 -15.09 0.83
CA PHE A 104 -1.02 -15.12 2.20
C PHE A 104 -0.12 -14.33 3.17
N ASP A 105 1.19 -14.52 3.10
CA ASP A 105 2.14 -13.87 4.02
C ASP A 105 2.11 -12.35 3.87
N TYR A 106 2.03 -11.86 2.64
CA TYR A 106 1.98 -10.43 2.36
C TYR A 106 0.69 -9.76 2.85
N PHE A 107 -0.46 -10.40 2.62
CA PHE A 107 -1.71 -9.88 3.16
C PHE A 107 -1.74 -9.97 4.69
N LYS A 108 -1.09 -10.98 5.29
CA LYS A 108 -0.97 -11.13 6.75
C LYS A 108 -0.17 -10.00 7.38
N GLU A 109 0.93 -9.57 6.77
CA GLU A 109 1.71 -8.42 7.24
C GLU A 109 0.90 -7.12 7.22
N ASN A 110 -0.04 -6.98 6.28
CA ASN A 110 -0.88 -5.81 6.12
C ASN A 110 -2.17 -5.81 6.95
N VAL A 111 -2.45 -6.88 7.72
CA VAL A 111 -3.64 -6.96 8.60
C VAL A 111 -3.75 -5.79 9.58
N PRO A 112 -2.68 -5.38 10.30
CA PRO A 112 -2.79 -4.27 11.24
C PRO A 112 -3.24 -2.96 10.56
N MET A 113 -2.82 -2.74 9.31
CA MET A 113 -3.27 -1.58 8.52
C MET A 113 -4.78 -1.65 8.24
N PHE A 114 -5.31 -2.84 7.90
CA PHE A 114 -6.74 -3.01 7.64
C PHE A 114 -7.58 -2.79 8.90
N GLU A 115 -7.16 -3.36 10.03
CA GLU A 115 -7.83 -3.18 11.32
C GLU A 115 -7.85 -1.70 11.74
N GLN A 116 -6.73 -0.99 11.56
CA GLN A 116 -6.66 0.44 11.87
C GLN A 116 -7.59 1.27 10.97
N LYS A 117 -7.65 0.98 9.66
CA LYS A 117 -8.46 1.74 8.69
C LYS A 117 -9.96 1.51 8.86
N PHE A 118 -10.39 0.28 9.17
CA PHE A 118 -11.81 -0.06 9.23
C PHE A 118 -12.36 -0.26 10.65
N SER A 119 -11.50 -0.22 11.67
CA SER A 119 -11.87 -0.42 13.09
C SER A 119 -12.72 -1.69 13.31
N CYS A 120 -12.42 -2.76 12.56
CA CYS A 120 -13.06 -4.06 12.63
C CYS A 120 -12.03 -5.18 12.68
N SER A 121 -12.45 -6.38 13.12
CA SER A 121 -11.56 -7.55 13.19
C SER A 121 -11.35 -8.15 11.80
N PHE A 122 -10.10 -8.48 11.46
CA PHE A 122 -9.75 -9.12 10.19
C PHE A 122 -9.24 -10.54 10.41
N GLU A 123 -9.80 -11.51 9.69
CA GLU A 123 -9.30 -12.88 9.66
C GLU A 123 -8.89 -13.28 8.25
N LEU A 124 -7.69 -13.85 8.12
CA LEU A 124 -7.17 -14.35 6.85
C LEU A 124 -7.21 -15.87 6.81
N TYR A 125 -7.64 -16.39 5.67
CA TYR A 125 -7.68 -17.81 5.38
C TYR A 125 -7.03 -18.08 4.02
N ALA A 126 -6.22 -19.13 3.91
CA ALA A 126 -5.75 -19.57 2.60
C ALA A 126 -6.87 -20.33 1.88
N THR A 127 -6.95 -20.23 0.54
CA THR A 127 -8.00 -20.92 -0.24
C THR A 127 -7.99 -22.45 -0.06
N ASN A 128 -6.83 -23.02 0.27
CA ASN A 128 -6.61 -24.45 0.40
C ASN A 128 -6.80 -24.98 1.84
N ASP A 129 -7.04 -24.11 2.82
CA ASP A 129 -7.17 -24.55 4.21
C ASP A 129 -8.43 -25.38 4.45
N PRO A 130 -8.31 -26.57 5.09
CA PRO A 130 -9.45 -27.44 5.36
C PRO A 130 -10.35 -26.92 6.50
N ASN A 131 -9.83 -26.04 7.38
CA ASN A 131 -10.57 -25.46 8.51
C ASN A 131 -11.11 -24.04 8.23
N LYS A 132 -11.22 -23.63 6.97
CA LYS A 132 -11.71 -22.30 6.61
C LYS A 132 -13.19 -22.14 6.95
N TYR A 133 -13.52 -21.06 7.67
CA TYR A 133 -14.90 -20.66 7.92
C TYR A 133 -15.43 -19.91 6.68
N ASP A 134 -16.11 -20.60 5.76
CA ASP A 134 -16.62 -19.99 4.51
C ASP A 134 -18.12 -20.28 4.29
N PRO A 135 -19.02 -19.51 4.95
CA PRO A 135 -20.47 -19.72 4.84
C PRO A 135 -21.03 -19.42 3.43
N GLU A 136 -20.33 -18.67 2.58
CA GLU A 136 -20.78 -18.25 1.24
C GLU A 136 -19.93 -18.79 0.07
N ASN A 137 -19.01 -19.74 0.34
CA ASN A 137 -18.07 -20.31 -0.64
C ASN A 137 -17.22 -19.25 -1.39
N LYS A 138 -16.90 -18.14 -0.73
CA LYS A 138 -16.13 -17.00 -1.28
C LYS A 138 -14.69 -17.39 -1.60
N ALA A 139 -14.13 -18.42 -0.96
CA ALA A 139 -12.80 -18.93 -1.25
C ALA A 139 -12.67 -19.46 -2.70
N LYS A 140 -13.75 -19.98 -3.30
CA LYS A 140 -13.74 -20.41 -4.72
C LYS A 140 -13.79 -19.26 -5.72
N LYS A 141 -14.18 -18.07 -5.27
CA LYS A 141 -14.26 -16.86 -6.10
C LYS A 141 -12.97 -16.04 -6.06
N ALA A 142 -12.05 -16.36 -5.16
CA ALA A 142 -10.73 -15.75 -5.10
C ALA A 142 -9.94 -16.05 -6.39
N LYS A 143 -9.23 -15.04 -6.88
CA LYS A 143 -8.33 -15.11 -8.05
C LYS A 143 -6.99 -14.49 -7.67
N PRO A 144 -5.90 -14.76 -8.42
CA PRO A 144 -4.63 -14.09 -8.18
C PRO A 144 -4.79 -12.57 -8.19
N GLY A 145 -4.29 -11.91 -7.14
CA GLY A 145 -4.44 -10.47 -6.91
C GLY A 145 -5.87 -9.97 -6.63
N LYS A 146 -6.85 -10.87 -6.43
CA LYS A 146 -8.22 -10.55 -6.06
C LYS A 146 -8.74 -11.54 -5.00
N PRO A 147 -8.53 -11.25 -3.70
CA PRO A 147 -8.98 -12.13 -2.64
C PRO A 147 -10.51 -12.18 -2.55
N GLY A 148 -11.02 -13.29 -2.04
CA GLY A 148 -12.44 -13.39 -1.68
C GLY A 148 -12.70 -12.58 -0.41
N ILE A 149 -13.76 -11.77 -0.40
CA ILE A 149 -14.13 -10.95 0.76
C ILE A 149 -15.48 -11.40 1.30
N PHE A 150 -15.53 -11.65 2.61
CA PHE A 150 -16.76 -11.88 3.35
C PHE A 150 -16.84 -10.90 4.53
N VAL A 151 -18.00 -10.29 4.72
CA VAL A 151 -18.22 -9.22 5.69
C VAL A 151 -19.37 -9.63 6.60
N GLU A 152 -19.11 -9.64 7.91
CA GLU A 152 -20.04 -10.03 8.98
C GLU A 152 -20.40 -8.85 9.90
#